data_AF-A0A7Y8WW29-F1
#
_entry.id   AF-A0A7Y8WW29-F1
#
_cell.length_a   1.000
_cell.length_b   1.000
_cell.length_c   1.000
_cell.angle_alpha   90.00
_cell.angle_beta   90.00
_cell.angle_gamma   90.00
#
_symmetry.space_group_name_H-M   'P 1'
#
loop_
_entity.id
_entity.type
_entity.pdbx_description
1 polymer ?
#
loop_
_entity_poly.entity_id
_entity_poly.type
_entity_poly.pdbx_seq_one_letter_code
_entity_poly.pdbx_strand_id
1 'polypeptide(L)'
;MGTVVADGGKRVSVHLADQDRSVLVLVLSHRVAGGRGEQHLLGDLATVPSVHTCGSDIGEDGRRVWALLNAHPRPRRTGRVA
;
A
#
# COMPACT_ATOMS: atom_id res chain seq x y z
N MET A 1 13.06 5.32 2.29
CA MET A 1 12.95 3.85 2.16
C MET A 1 13.32 3.23 3.49
N GLY A 2 12.47 2.57 4.27
CA GLY A 2 11.08 2.15 4.17
C GLY A 2 10.95 1.20 5.36
N THR A 3 10.12 1.49 6.35
CA THR A 3 10.08 0.69 7.59
C THR A 3 9.71 -0.78 7.30
N VAL A 4 8.85 -1.01 6.31
CA VAL A 4 8.51 -2.34 5.76
C VAL A 4 9.67 -3.01 5.01
N VAL A 5 10.52 -2.23 4.32
CA VAL A 5 11.71 -2.76 3.60
C VAL A 5 12.86 -3.04 4.57
N ALA A 6 13.00 -2.22 5.62
CA ALA A 6 13.98 -2.39 6.69
C ALA A 6 13.71 -3.63 7.57
N ASP A 7 12.45 -4.08 7.63
CA ASP A 7 12.06 -5.36 8.23
C ASP A 7 12.38 -6.57 7.33
N GLY A 8 12.93 -6.33 6.13
CA GLY A 8 13.41 -7.38 5.22
C GLY A 8 12.33 -8.32 4.70
N GLY A 9 11.06 -7.88 4.69
CA GLY A 9 9.91 -8.73 4.36
C GLY A 9 9.63 -9.85 5.38
N LYS A 10 10.39 -9.92 6.48
CA LYS A 10 10.17 -10.86 7.57
C LYS A 10 9.44 -10.10 8.66
N ARG A 11 8.26 -10.58 9.09
CA ARG A 11 7.41 -9.96 10.13
C ARG A 11 6.52 -8.81 9.64
N VAL A 12 6.18 -8.80 8.35
CA VAL A 12 5.03 -8.06 7.85
C VAL A 12 3.98 -9.03 7.32
N SER A 13 2.70 -8.71 7.49
CA SER A 13 1.60 -9.39 6.80
C SER A 13 0.94 -8.45 5.80
N VAL A 14 0.56 -8.99 4.64
CA VAL A 14 -0.17 -8.26 3.60
C VAL A 14 -1.57 -8.83 3.52
N HIS A 15 -2.56 -7.96 3.69
CA HIS A 15 -3.97 -8.30 3.59
C HIS A 15 -4.54 -7.62 2.36
N LEU A 16 -5.27 -8.41 1.56
CA LEU A 16 -5.92 -7.97 0.34
C LEU A 16 -7.42 -8.20 0.49
N ALA A 17 -8.20 -7.19 0.16
CA ALA A 17 -9.64 -7.29 0.03
C ALA A 17 -10.08 -6.52 -1.21
N ASP A 18 -11.14 -6.97 -1.86
CA ASP A 18 -11.74 -6.26 -2.98
C ASP A 18 -13.23 -6.01 -2.75
N GLN A 19 -13.70 -4.87 -3.25
CA GLN A 19 -15.11 -4.50 -3.26
C GLN A 19 -15.32 -3.39 -4.31
N ASP A 20 -16.42 -3.46 -5.08
CA ASP A 20 -16.87 -2.36 -5.95
C ASP A 20 -15.77 -1.80 -6.88
N ARG A 21 -15.02 -2.71 -7.54
CA ARG A 21 -13.87 -2.37 -8.41
C ARG A 21 -12.77 -1.60 -7.70
N SER A 22 -12.68 -1.74 -6.39
CA SER A 22 -11.60 -1.24 -5.57
C SER A 22 -10.89 -2.39 -4.88
N VAL A 23 -9.60 -2.25 -4.67
CA VAL A 23 -8.78 -3.20 -3.91
C VAL A 23 -8.16 -2.47 -2.75
N LEU A 24 -8.37 -2.95 -1.53
CA LEU A 24 -7.64 -2.53 -0.35
C LEU A 24 -6.39 -3.38 -0.21
N VAL A 25 -5.22 -2.72 -0.21
CA VAL A 25 -3.95 -3.33 0.17
C VAL A 25 -3.58 -2.79 1.53
N LEU A 26 -3.47 -3.66 2.53
CA LEU A 26 -3.02 -3.31 3.87
C LEU A 26 -1.75 -4.07 4.21
N VAL A 27 -0.75 -3.36 4.72
CA VAL A 27 0.50 -3.93 5.21
C VAL A 27 0.62 -3.65 6.70
N LEU A 28 0.68 -4.73 7.50
CA LEU A 28 0.88 -4.68 8.94
C LEU A 28 2.34 -5.04 9.25
N SER A 29 3.06 -4.20 9.98
CA SER A 29 4.33 -4.56 10.61
C SER A 29 4.08 -5.04 12.03
N HIS A 30 4.54 -6.27 12.32
CA HIS A 30 4.42 -6.90 13.64
C HIS A 30 5.52 -6.44 14.62
N ARG A 31 6.26 -5.37 14.31
CA ARG A 31 7.25 -4.76 15.21
C ARG A 31 6.66 -3.55 15.90
N VAL A 32 6.96 -3.44 17.20
CA VAL A 32 6.60 -2.28 18.02
C VAL A 32 7.25 -1.02 17.45
N ALA A 33 6.46 0.04 17.30
CA ALA A 33 6.78 1.22 16.51
C ALA A 33 8.14 1.85 16.88
N GLY A 34 9.06 1.87 15.91
CA GLY A 34 10.38 2.46 16.07
C GLY A 34 11.04 2.74 14.72
N GLY A 35 10.41 3.55 13.86
CA GLY A 35 10.96 3.86 12.55
C GLY A 35 10.38 5.15 11.95
N ARG A 36 11.24 6.16 11.80
CA ARG A 36 10.91 7.54 11.38
C ARG A 36 10.67 7.71 9.87
N GLY A 37 10.09 6.71 9.19
CA GLY A 37 10.14 6.56 7.73
C GLY A 37 8.82 6.68 6.95
N GLU A 38 7.72 7.08 7.57
CA GLU A 38 6.38 6.88 6.99
C GLU A 38 5.80 8.06 6.23
N GLN A 39 6.12 9.29 6.64
CA GLN A 39 5.54 10.47 6.00
C GLN A 39 5.91 10.52 4.52
N HIS A 40 7.12 10.06 4.18
CA HIS A 40 7.57 9.94 2.80
C HIS A 40 6.83 8.80 2.06
N LEU A 41 6.55 7.68 2.73
CA LEU A 41 5.83 6.55 2.12
C LEU A 41 4.38 6.91 1.76
N LEU A 42 3.65 7.59 2.64
CA LEU A 42 2.28 8.04 2.33
C LEU A 42 2.28 9.07 1.21
N GLY A 43 3.28 9.97 1.20
CA GLY A 43 3.50 10.90 0.08
C GLY A 43 3.69 10.15 -1.24
N ASP A 44 4.60 9.18 -1.27
CA ASP A 44 4.88 8.36 -2.47
C ASP A 44 3.64 7.59 -2.93
N LEU A 45 2.89 6.96 -2.00
CA LEU A 45 1.65 6.23 -2.31
C LEU A 45 0.58 7.15 -2.92
N ALA A 46 0.43 8.38 -2.41
CA ALA A 46 -0.52 9.34 -2.94
C ALA A 46 -0.20 9.79 -4.38
N THR A 47 1.05 9.62 -4.85
CA THR A 47 1.42 9.92 -6.24
C THR A 47 1.08 8.79 -7.23
N VAL A 48 0.72 7.60 -6.75
CA VAL A 48 0.43 6.45 -7.60
C VAL A 48 -0.95 6.63 -8.25
N PRO A 49 -1.09 6.67 -9.59
CA PRO A 49 -2.34 7.05 -10.23
C PRO A 49 -3.54 6.14 -9.98
N SER A 50 -3.31 4.90 -9.54
CA SER A 50 -4.38 3.96 -9.17
C SER A 50 -4.82 4.10 -7.72
N VAL A 51 -4.10 4.83 -6.88
CA VAL A 51 -4.46 5.01 -5.46
C VAL A 51 -5.54 6.07 -5.36
N HIS A 52 -6.69 5.68 -4.82
CA HIS A 52 -7.82 6.57 -4.53
C HIS A 52 -7.61 7.31 -3.20
N THR A 53 -7.10 6.60 -2.18
CA THR A 53 -6.73 7.17 -0.89
C THR A 53 -5.77 6.22 -0.17
N CYS A 54 -4.96 6.74 0.75
CA CYS A 54 -4.04 5.96 1.55
C CYS A 54 -3.89 6.55 2.94
N GLY A 55 -3.45 5.74 3.89
CA GLY A 55 -3.25 6.18 5.26
C GLY A 55 -2.41 5.20 6.07
N SER A 56 -2.18 5.58 7.32
CA SER A 56 -1.57 4.71 8.31
C SER A 56 -2.27 4.88 9.66
N ASP A 57 -2.25 3.81 10.44
CA ASP A 57 -2.77 3.79 11.80
C ASP A 57 -1.95 2.84 12.68
N ILE A 58 -2.16 2.96 13.99
CA ILE A 58 -1.59 2.05 14.98
C ILE A 58 -2.74 1.22 15.54
N GLY A 59 -2.73 -0.08 15.25
CA GLY A 59 -3.64 -1.05 15.82
C GLY A 59 -2.99 -1.83 16.97
N GLU A 60 -3.78 -2.69 17.61
CA GLU A 60 -3.34 -3.58 18.70
C GLU A 60 -2.15 -4.48 18.31
N ASP A 61 -2.14 -4.96 17.06
CA ASP A 61 -1.10 -5.85 16.53
C ASP A 61 0.15 -5.11 16.02
N GLY A 62 0.15 -3.78 16.15
CA GLY A 62 1.20 -2.92 15.65
C GLY A 62 0.71 -2.01 14.52
N ARG A 63 1.66 -1.65 13.66
CA ARG A 63 1.52 -0.51 12.76
C ARG A 63 1.02 -0.94 11.39
N ARG A 64 -0.01 -0.26 10.88
CA ARG A 64 -0.67 -0.56 9.62
C ARG A 64 -0.49 0.61 8.64
N VAL A 65 -0.18 0.29 7.39
CA VAL A 65 -0.23 1.22 6.26
C VAL A 65 -1.16 0.62 5.23
N TRP A 66 -2.03 1.43 4.65
CA TRP A 66 -3.03 0.95 3.70
C TRP A 66 -3.18 1.90 2.52
N ALA A 67 -3.57 1.33 1.38
CA ALA A 67 -3.95 2.07 0.19
C ALA A 67 -5.19 1.41 -0.44
N LEU A 68 -6.18 2.24 -0.77
CA LEU A 68 -7.32 1.85 -1.57
C LEU A 68 -7.00 2.15 -3.03
N LEU A 69 -7.00 1.12 -3.87
CA LEU A 69 -6.71 1.24 -5.30
C LEU A 69 -7.99 1.13 -6.11
N ASN A 70 -8.09 1.94 -7.16
CA ASN A 70 -9.03 1.74 -8.25
C ASN A 70 -8.54 0.55 -9.10
N ALA A 71 -9.35 -0.50 -9.15
CA ALA A 71 -9.08 -1.74 -9.89
C ALA A 71 -9.84 -1.81 -11.22
N HIS A 72 -10.31 -0.66 -11.74
CA HIS A 72 -10.88 -0.63 -13.08
C HIS A 72 -9.83 -1.11 -14.08
N PRO A 73 -10.14 -2.13 -14.91
CA PRO A 73 -9.22 -2.61 -15.92
C PRO A 73 -8.77 -1.43 -16.78
N ARG A 74 -7.47 -1.19 -16.86
CA ARG A 74 -6.93 -0.22 -17.81
C ARG A 74 -7.11 -0.77 -19.21
N PRO A 75 -7.53 0.05 -20.19
CA PRO A 75 -7.58 -0.38 -21.57
C PRO A 75 -6.23 -0.97 -21.95
N ARG A 76 -6.23 -2.21 -22.44
CA ARG A 76 -4.99 -2.83 -22.93
C ARG A 76 -4.50 -1.92 -24.06
N ARG A 77 -3.30 -1.37 -23.93
CA ARG A 77 -2.70 -0.54 -24.99
C ARG A 77 -2.50 -1.45 -26.19
N THR A 78 -3.48 -1.49 -27.09
CA THR A 78 -3.37 -2.18 -28.37
C THR A 78 -2.22 -1.51 -29.09
N GLY A 79 -1.16 -2.27 -29.34
CA GLY A 79 -0.01 -1.80 -30.09
C GLY A 79 -0.51 -1.16 -31.38
N ARG A 80 -0.08 0.07 -31.64
CA ARG A 80 -0.27 0.73 -32.92
C ARG A 80 0.42 -0.17 -33.95
N VAL A 81 -0.36 -0.92 -34.73
CA VAL A 81 0.15 -1.57 -35.94
C VAL A 81 0.54 -0.43 -36.87
N ALA A 82 1.84 -0.34 -37.15
CA ALA A 82 2.39 0.56 -38.15
C ALA A 82 2.03 0.06 -39.56
#